data_AF-A0A7T5JMV6-F1
#
_entry.id   AF-A0A7T5JMV6-F1
#
_cell.length_a   1.000
_cell.length_b   1.000
_cell.length_c   1.000
_cell.angle_alpha   90.00
_cell.angle_beta   90.00
_cell.angle_gamma   90.00
#
_symmetry.space_group_name_H-M   'P 1'
#
loop_
_entity.id
_entity.type
_entity.pdbx_description
1 polymer ?
#
loop_
_entity_poly.entity_id
_entity_poly.type
_entity_poly.pdbx_seq_one_letter_code
_entity_poly.pdbx_strand_id
1 'polypeptide(L)'
;MYQTIENVRVWGTPLENAVSQAITCAQHGQVVQVLLMADHHKGYSQPVGGVVVYDGQISPSGVGYDTRKGATPSAPGQLGFIGGSMGDYSVIVRGKDSQENKEAFYSTVHGAGRIMSRTEAAGRMNWKTKRRSGGKISMEQMRHAIREFGVVLRGAGVDESPFVYKKLSEVLKAHEETLEILHVLKPIGVCMAGADEFDPYKD
;
A
#
# COMPACT_ATOMS: atom_id res chain seq x y z
N MET A 1 0.21 16.87 -7.38
CA MET A 1 0.60 17.94 -6.43
C MET A 1 0.67 17.38 -5.02
N TYR A 2 1.86 17.39 -4.43
CA TYR A 2 2.12 17.01 -3.04
C TYR A 2 2.10 18.22 -2.10
N GLN A 3 2.00 17.95 -0.80
CA GLN A 3 2.24 18.94 0.25
C GLN A 3 3.52 18.62 1.01
N THR A 4 4.11 19.61 1.66
CA THR A 4 5.31 19.42 2.50
C THR A 4 4.93 19.54 3.97
N ILE A 5 5.24 18.52 4.77
CA ILE A 5 5.03 18.49 6.22
C ILE A 5 6.36 18.15 6.88
N GLU A 6 6.95 19.09 7.63
CA GLU A 6 8.24 18.89 8.34
C GLU A 6 9.32 18.21 7.47
N ASN A 7 9.53 18.75 6.26
CA ASN A 7 10.47 18.24 5.22
C ASN A 7 10.11 16.89 4.59
N VAL A 8 8.94 16.33 4.87
CA VAL A 8 8.38 15.16 4.19
C VAL A 8 7.46 15.62 3.06
N ARG A 9 7.68 15.14 1.83
CA ARG A 9 6.74 15.36 0.70
C ARG A 9 5.64 14.30 0.76
N VAL A 10 4.39 14.72 0.83
CA VAL A 10 3.24 13.84 1.04
C VAL A 10 2.24 13.98 -0.10
N TRP A 11 2.02 12.88 -0.82
CA TRP A 11 0.95 12.72 -1.78
C TRP A 11 -0.31 12.18 -1.10
N GLY A 12 -1.48 12.62 -1.55
CA GLY A 12 -2.77 12.23 -1.00
C GLY A 12 -3.04 12.79 0.41
N THR A 13 -4.07 12.26 1.08
CA THR A 13 -4.46 12.68 2.44
C THR A 13 -3.46 12.14 3.46
N PRO A 14 -2.87 12.99 4.32
CA PRO A 14 -1.85 12.59 5.28
C PRO A 14 -2.46 11.75 6.41
N LEU A 15 -1.89 10.58 6.68
CA LEU A 15 -2.18 9.81 7.89
C LEU A 15 -1.19 10.17 8.99
N GLU A 16 -1.68 10.73 10.11
CA GLU A 16 -0.87 11.26 11.21
C GLU A 16 0.22 10.28 11.68
N ASN A 17 -0.14 9.02 11.86
CA ASN A 17 0.77 7.98 12.31
C ASN A 17 1.87 7.62 11.29
N ALA A 18 1.60 7.73 9.99
CA ALA A 18 2.55 7.48 8.93
C ALA A 18 3.46 8.70 8.69
N VAL A 19 2.89 9.90 8.79
CA VAL A 19 3.64 11.17 8.71
C VAL A 19 4.61 11.27 9.88
N SER A 20 4.17 11.02 11.11
CA SER A 20 5.04 10.99 12.29
C SER A 20 6.19 9.99 12.11
N GLN A 21 5.91 8.78 11.60
CA GLN A 21 6.94 7.78 11.29
C GLN A 21 7.92 8.27 10.20
N ALA A 22 7.44 8.95 9.17
CA ALA A 22 8.27 9.53 8.11
C ALA A 22 9.17 10.66 8.62
N ILE A 23 8.66 11.52 9.52
CA ILE A 23 9.44 12.58 10.17
C ILE A 23 10.56 11.96 11.01
N THR A 24 10.28 10.90 11.78
CA THR A 24 11.33 10.16 12.49
C THR A 24 12.39 9.62 11.52
N CYS A 25 11.99 9.06 10.38
CA CYS A 25 12.95 8.60 9.37
C CYS A 25 13.81 9.75 8.84
N ALA A 26 13.23 10.94 8.62
CA ALA A 26 13.93 12.12 8.13
C ALA A 26 15.01 12.66 9.09
N GLN A 27 14.89 12.37 10.39
CA GLN A 27 15.79 12.87 11.44
C GLN A 27 16.98 11.95 11.72
N HIS A 28 17.05 10.76 11.11
CA HIS A 28 18.06 9.74 11.44
C HIS A 28 18.85 9.26 10.22
N GLY A 29 20.15 9.56 10.23
CA GLY A 29 21.09 9.24 9.14
C GLY A 29 21.36 10.45 8.23
N GLN A 30 22.10 10.23 7.14
CA GLN A 30 22.31 11.23 6.09
C GLN A 30 21.11 11.24 5.13
N VAL A 31 19.94 11.60 5.65
CA VAL A 31 18.71 11.68 4.85
C VAL A 31 18.66 13.00 4.09
N VAL A 32 18.51 12.91 2.78
CA VAL A 32 18.34 14.04 1.87
C VAL A 32 16.87 14.43 1.76
N GLN A 33 15.98 13.44 1.67
CA GLN A 33 14.55 13.66 1.48
C GLN A 33 13.73 12.44 1.91
N VAL A 34 12.54 12.66 2.46
CA VAL A 34 11.53 11.61 2.67
C VAL A 34 10.29 11.91 1.85
N LEU A 35 9.72 10.88 1.25
CA LEU A 35 8.50 10.94 0.43
C LEU A 35 7.47 9.96 1.00
N LEU A 36 6.21 10.35 0.96
CA LEU A 36 5.05 9.50 1.21
C LEU A 36 4.14 9.52 0.00
N MET A 37 4.04 8.39 -0.70
CA MET A 37 3.13 8.17 -1.82
C MET A 37 1.67 8.14 -1.33
N ALA A 38 0.68 8.30 -2.22
CA ALA A 38 -0.73 8.43 -1.80
C ALA A 38 -1.32 7.17 -1.13
N ASP A 39 -0.71 6.01 -1.33
CA ASP A 39 -1.03 4.74 -0.67
C ASP A 39 -0.37 4.58 0.71
N HIS A 40 0.29 5.63 1.22
CA HIS A 40 1.04 5.54 2.45
C HIS A 40 0.19 5.14 3.66
N HIS A 41 0.79 4.38 4.57
CA HIS A 41 0.24 4.01 5.87
C HIS A 41 1.36 3.56 6.83
N LYS A 42 1.03 3.47 8.12
CA LYS A 42 1.99 3.05 9.16
C LYS A 42 2.58 1.68 8.83
N GLY A 43 3.91 1.59 8.84
CA GLY A 43 4.66 0.35 8.71
C GLY A 43 5.41 -0.01 9.99
N TYR A 44 6.27 -1.02 9.91
CA TYR A 44 7.09 -1.46 11.05
C TYR A 44 8.23 -0.47 11.38
N SER A 45 9.26 -0.40 10.53
CA SER A 45 10.38 0.54 10.67
C SER A 45 10.10 1.87 9.95
N GLN A 46 9.84 1.77 8.64
CA GLN A 46 9.44 2.86 7.76
C GLN A 46 7.96 2.71 7.37
N PRO A 47 7.27 3.82 7.04
CA PRO A 47 5.92 3.77 6.50
C PRO A 47 5.90 3.00 5.18
N VAL A 48 4.83 2.25 4.95
CA VAL A 48 4.53 1.71 3.60
C VAL A 48 4.06 2.90 2.75
N GLY A 49 4.35 2.90 1.44
CA GLY A 49 4.28 4.09 0.59
C GLY A 49 5.46 5.05 0.80
N GLY A 50 6.47 4.65 1.57
CA GLY A 50 7.59 5.50 1.95
C GLY A 50 8.82 5.35 1.05
N VAL A 51 9.45 6.47 0.72
CA VAL A 51 10.79 6.51 0.10
C VAL A 51 11.69 7.39 0.96
N VAL A 52 12.83 6.85 1.39
CA VAL A 52 13.84 7.60 2.15
C VAL A 52 15.10 7.67 1.31
N VAL A 53 15.47 8.89 0.92
CA VAL A 53 16.64 9.17 0.09
C VAL A 53 17.80 9.48 1.01
N TYR A 54 18.85 8.67 0.92
CA TYR A 54 20.08 8.84 1.69
C TYR A 54 21.21 9.32 0.78
N ASP A 55 22.12 10.14 1.32
CA ASP A 55 23.42 10.42 0.71
C ASP A 55 24.47 9.47 1.31
N GLY A 56 25.21 8.74 0.46
CA GLY A 56 26.31 7.86 0.88
C GLY A 56 25.96 6.74 1.88
N GLN A 57 24.67 6.48 2.16
CA GLN A 57 24.23 5.60 3.22
C GLN A 57 23.08 4.68 2.78
N ILE A 58 22.99 3.54 3.46
CA ILE A 58 21.90 2.59 3.34
C ILE A 58 21.45 2.30 4.77
N SER A 59 20.19 2.55 5.09
CA SER A 59 19.65 2.23 6.42
C SER A 59 19.28 0.75 6.47
N PRO A 60 19.95 -0.11 7.27
CA PRO A 60 19.58 -1.53 7.36
C PRO A 60 18.17 -1.73 7.92
N SER A 61 17.68 -0.82 8.77
CA SER A 61 16.32 -0.87 9.30
C SER A 61 15.26 -0.52 8.25
N GLY A 62 15.63 0.24 7.21
CA GLY A 62 14.85 0.43 5.99
C GLY A 62 15.03 -0.72 4.99
N VAL A 63 16.28 -1.16 4.79
CA VAL A 63 16.73 -2.10 3.75
C VAL A 63 16.46 -3.56 4.08
N GLY A 64 16.09 -3.89 5.32
CA GLY A 64 15.44 -5.17 5.60
C GLY A 64 14.18 -5.42 4.75
N TYR A 65 13.65 -4.39 4.04
CA TYR A 65 12.40 -4.41 3.26
C TYR A 65 12.37 -3.45 2.02
N ASP A 66 13.49 -3.22 1.31
CA ASP A 66 13.69 -2.30 0.13
C ASP A 66 13.89 -0.79 0.39
N THR A 67 14.68 -0.13 -0.47
CA THR A 67 14.85 1.34 -0.52
C THR A 67 13.55 2.09 -0.83
N ARG A 68 12.56 1.38 -1.38
CA ARG A 68 11.16 1.80 -1.57
C ARG A 68 10.26 0.80 -0.85
N LYS A 69 9.59 1.21 0.22
CA LYS A 69 8.72 0.30 0.97
C LYS A 69 7.27 0.53 0.57
N GLY A 70 6.71 -0.39 -0.21
CA GLY A 70 5.38 -0.20 -0.80
C GLY A 70 5.35 1.00 -1.75
N ALA A 71 6.38 1.14 -2.58
CA ALA A 71 6.39 2.05 -3.71
C ALA A 71 7.13 1.34 -4.84
N THR A 72 6.80 1.66 -6.09
CA THR A 72 7.40 1.04 -7.27
C THR A 72 8.18 2.07 -8.08
N PRO A 73 9.25 1.70 -8.79
CA PRO A 73 9.94 2.62 -9.68
C PRO A 73 9.05 3.09 -10.83
N SER A 74 9.20 4.35 -11.24
CA SER A 74 8.41 5.02 -12.30
C SER A 74 9.29 5.80 -13.25
N ALA A 75 10.48 5.31 -13.61
CA ALA A 75 11.34 6.00 -14.58
C ALA A 75 10.58 6.27 -15.90
N PRO A 76 10.90 7.34 -16.65
CA PRO A 76 10.22 7.64 -17.90
C PRO A 76 10.17 6.44 -18.85
N GLY A 77 8.97 6.07 -19.30
CA GLY A 77 8.75 4.92 -20.17
C GLY A 77 8.72 3.56 -19.47
N GLN A 78 9.11 3.47 -18.20
CA GLN A 78 9.10 2.22 -17.44
C GLN A 78 7.67 1.72 -17.22
N LEU A 79 7.43 0.46 -17.57
CA LEU A 79 6.15 -0.20 -17.30
C LEU A 79 6.06 -0.64 -15.83
N GLY A 80 4.86 -0.53 -15.26
CA GLY A 80 4.56 -0.96 -13.91
C GLY A 80 3.17 -1.56 -13.79
N PHE A 81 2.93 -2.24 -12.67
CA PHE A 81 1.63 -2.80 -12.30
C PHE A 81 1.25 -2.29 -10.92
N ILE A 82 0.01 -1.82 -10.76
CA ILE A 82 -0.52 -1.33 -9.49
C ILE A 82 -1.79 -2.11 -9.18
N GLY A 83 -1.75 -2.83 -8.06
CA GLY A 83 -2.84 -3.67 -7.59
C GLY A 83 -3.87 -2.88 -6.77
N GLY A 84 -5.15 -3.11 -7.05
CA GLY A 84 -6.25 -2.68 -6.20
C GLY A 84 -6.49 -3.63 -5.01
N SER A 85 -7.62 -3.45 -4.34
CA SER A 85 -8.13 -4.45 -3.38
C SER A 85 -8.74 -5.66 -4.12
N MET A 86 -9.11 -6.70 -3.38
CA MET A 86 -9.74 -7.92 -3.96
C MET A 86 -11.03 -7.68 -4.77
N GLY A 87 -11.69 -6.52 -4.62
CA GLY A 87 -12.86 -6.13 -5.42
C GLY A 87 -12.61 -4.95 -6.36
N ASP A 88 -11.47 -4.26 -6.23
CA ASP A 88 -11.16 -3.07 -7.01
C ASP A 88 -10.40 -3.45 -8.30
N TYR A 89 -10.35 -2.53 -9.27
CA TYR A 89 -9.57 -2.74 -10.48
C TYR A 89 -8.06 -2.68 -10.20
N SER A 90 -7.25 -3.16 -11.13
CA SER A 90 -5.80 -2.96 -11.16
C SER A 90 -5.40 -2.24 -12.45
N VAL A 91 -4.20 -1.68 -12.51
CA VAL A 91 -3.75 -0.94 -13.69
C VAL A 91 -2.34 -1.34 -14.15
N ILE A 92 -2.14 -1.34 -15.46
CA ILE A 92 -0.81 -1.31 -16.07
C ILE A 92 -0.51 0.14 -16.38
N VAL A 93 0.65 0.60 -15.92
CA VAL A 93 1.06 2.01 -16.00
C VAL A 93 2.41 2.18 -16.67
N ARG A 94 2.70 3.41 -17.08
CA ARG A 94 4.00 3.84 -17.59
C ARG A 94 4.48 5.08 -16.84
N GLY A 95 5.74 5.13 -16.43
CA GLY A 95 6.32 6.33 -15.81
C GLY A 95 6.38 7.52 -16.77
N LYS A 96 5.99 8.71 -16.29
CA LYS A 96 6.02 9.97 -17.06
C LYS A 96 7.36 10.70 -16.93
N ASP A 97 7.83 11.39 -17.97
CA ASP A 97 8.91 12.38 -17.81
C ASP A 97 8.33 13.73 -17.39
N SER A 98 7.93 13.84 -16.13
CA SER A 98 7.38 15.06 -15.54
C SER A 98 8.28 15.59 -14.44
N GLN A 99 8.08 16.88 -14.11
CA GLN A 99 8.76 17.51 -12.97
C GLN A 99 8.36 16.84 -11.64
N GLU A 100 7.08 16.53 -11.46
CA GLU A 100 6.59 15.87 -10.24
C GLU A 100 7.19 14.45 -10.08
N ASN A 101 7.39 13.72 -11.18
CA ASN A 101 8.03 12.40 -11.12
C ASN A 101 9.53 12.49 -10.77
N LYS A 102 10.23 13.52 -11.27
CA LYS A 102 11.62 13.82 -10.87
C LYS A 102 11.69 14.13 -9.38
N GLU A 103 10.76 14.94 -8.87
CA GLU A 103 10.64 15.26 -7.45
C GLU A 103 10.25 14.07 -6.58
N ALA A 104 9.58 13.08 -7.17
CA ALA A 104 9.29 11.77 -6.56
C ALA A 104 10.47 10.78 -6.66
N PHE A 105 11.63 11.20 -7.16
CA PHE A 105 12.79 10.34 -7.40
C PHE A 105 12.45 9.12 -8.26
N TYR A 106 11.60 9.35 -9.27
CA TYR A 106 11.06 8.32 -10.15
C TYR A 106 10.49 7.14 -9.37
N SER A 107 9.65 7.45 -8.38
CA SER A 107 8.91 6.49 -7.58
C SER A 107 7.42 6.81 -7.63
N THR A 108 6.58 5.79 -7.57
CA THR A 108 5.12 5.93 -7.53
C THR A 108 4.48 4.84 -6.66
N VAL A 109 3.16 4.90 -6.53
CA VAL A 109 2.34 3.98 -5.73
C VAL A 109 2.46 2.53 -6.18
N HIS A 110 2.35 1.59 -5.24
CA HIS A 110 2.37 0.14 -5.54
C HIS A 110 0.97 -0.49 -5.48
N GLY A 111 0.05 0.13 -4.75
CA GLY A 111 -1.32 -0.34 -4.61
C GLY A 111 -2.22 0.69 -3.97
N ALA A 112 -3.34 0.26 -3.40
CA ALA A 112 -4.32 1.16 -2.80
C ALA A 112 -3.94 1.68 -1.39
N GLY A 113 -3.12 0.94 -0.64
CA GLY A 113 -2.76 1.31 0.73
C GLY A 113 -3.88 1.09 1.77
N ARG A 114 -3.50 0.69 2.98
CA ARG A 114 -4.47 0.28 4.02
C ARG A 114 -4.99 1.49 4.81
N ILE A 115 -6.28 1.47 5.11
CA ILE A 115 -6.94 2.37 6.08
C ILE A 115 -7.23 1.69 7.42
N MET A 116 -7.12 0.36 7.48
CA MET A 116 -7.42 -0.43 8.67
C MET A 116 -6.34 -1.51 8.88
N SER A 117 -5.87 -1.66 10.12
CA SER A 117 -4.90 -2.71 10.45
C SER A 117 -5.52 -4.11 10.31
N ARG A 118 -4.68 -5.14 10.10
CA ARG A 118 -5.15 -6.54 10.01
C ARG A 118 -5.89 -6.98 11.27
N THR A 119 -5.40 -6.55 12.44
CA THR A 119 -6.02 -6.87 13.73
C THR A 119 -7.34 -6.13 13.94
N GLU A 120 -7.49 -4.89 13.47
CA GLU A 120 -8.78 -4.20 13.51
C GLU A 120 -9.81 -4.85 12.58
N ALA A 121 -9.38 -5.27 11.39
CA ALA A 121 -10.25 -5.92 10.42
C ALA A 121 -10.71 -7.29 10.92
N ALA A 122 -9.76 -8.18 11.24
CA ALA A 122 -10.02 -9.58 11.55
C ALA A 122 -10.16 -9.90 13.04
N GLY A 123 -9.80 -8.97 13.93
CA GLY A 123 -9.78 -9.21 15.37
C GLY A 123 -8.49 -9.85 15.86
N ARG A 124 -8.34 -9.90 17.19
CA ARG A 124 -7.18 -10.50 17.87
C ARG A 124 -7.30 -12.01 17.86
N MET A 125 -6.21 -12.69 17.50
CA MET A 125 -6.12 -14.15 17.56
C MET A 125 -5.89 -14.59 19.01
N ASN A 126 -6.74 -15.49 19.51
CA ASN A 126 -6.45 -16.25 20.71
C ASN A 126 -5.71 -17.53 20.32
N TRP A 127 -4.41 -17.60 20.62
CA TRP A 127 -3.56 -18.73 20.26
C TRP A 127 -3.95 -20.06 20.92
N LYS A 128 -4.62 -20.03 22.08
CA LYS A 128 -5.09 -21.26 22.75
C LYS A 128 -6.30 -21.86 22.06
N THR A 129 -7.20 -21.02 21.54
CA THR A 129 -8.46 -21.46 20.93
C THR A 129 -8.45 -21.38 19.40
N LYS A 130 -7.40 -20.80 18.80
CA LYS A 130 -7.30 -20.45 17.38
C LYS A 130 -8.52 -19.67 16.86
N ARG A 131 -9.18 -18.90 17.72
CA ARG A 131 -10.34 -18.06 17.38
C ARG A 131 -9.97 -16.60 17.39
N ARG A 132 -10.48 -15.85 16.41
CA ARG A 132 -10.39 -14.39 16.40
C ARG A 132 -11.62 -13.78 17.05
N SER A 133 -11.42 -12.66 17.75
CA SER A 133 -12.52 -11.86 18.33
C SER A 133 -12.27 -10.36 18.20
N GLY A 134 -13.36 -9.59 18.13
CA GLY A 134 -13.31 -8.12 18.08
C GLY A 134 -12.93 -7.51 16.72
N GLY A 135 -13.02 -8.28 15.63
CA GLY A 135 -12.83 -7.76 14.27
C GLY A 135 -14.01 -6.90 13.82
N LYS A 136 -13.73 -5.83 13.07
CA LYS A 136 -14.73 -4.90 12.53
C LYS A 136 -15.47 -5.44 11.30
N ILE A 137 -14.91 -6.44 10.61
CA ILE A 137 -15.42 -6.96 9.34
C ILE A 137 -15.80 -8.43 9.50
N SER A 138 -17.02 -8.79 9.10
CA SER A 138 -17.47 -10.18 9.05
C SER A 138 -17.18 -10.83 7.69
N MET A 139 -17.00 -12.16 7.68
CA MET A 139 -16.86 -12.93 6.43
C MET A 139 -18.07 -12.77 5.51
N GLU A 140 -19.27 -12.62 6.07
CA GLU A 140 -20.49 -12.40 5.31
C GLU A 140 -20.48 -11.05 4.60
N GLN A 141 -20.11 -9.98 5.30
CA GLN A 141 -19.96 -8.64 4.71
C GLN A 141 -18.95 -8.64 3.56
N MET A 142 -17.77 -9.27 3.76
CA MET A 142 -16.75 -9.37 2.72
C MET A 142 -17.26 -10.17 1.50
N ARG A 143 -17.89 -11.34 1.72
CA ARG A 143 -18.45 -12.15 0.64
C ARG A 143 -19.57 -11.45 -0.10
N HIS A 144 -20.42 -10.69 0.60
CA HIS A 144 -21.47 -9.89 -0.02
C HIS A 144 -20.87 -8.84 -0.95
N ALA A 145 -19.93 -8.02 -0.46
CA ALA A 145 -19.25 -7.01 -1.25
C ALA A 145 -18.57 -7.61 -2.50
N ILE A 146 -17.86 -8.72 -2.36
CA ILE A 146 -17.16 -9.37 -3.47
C ILE A 146 -18.12 -9.91 -4.54
N ARG A 147 -19.29 -10.42 -4.13
CA ARG A 147 -20.35 -10.81 -5.06
C ARG A 147 -20.94 -9.61 -5.80
N GLU A 148 -21.13 -8.48 -5.13
CA GLU A 148 -21.60 -7.25 -5.78
C GLU A 148 -20.60 -6.74 -6.84
N PHE A 149 -19.30 -6.92 -6.60
CA PHE A 149 -18.27 -6.64 -7.62
C PHE A 149 -18.25 -7.63 -8.79
N GLY A 150 -18.99 -8.75 -8.69
CA GLY A 150 -19.01 -9.80 -9.71
C GLY A 150 -17.73 -10.63 -9.74
N VAL A 151 -17.01 -10.72 -8.62
CA VAL A 151 -15.72 -11.41 -8.49
C VAL A 151 -15.92 -12.77 -7.81
N VAL A 152 -15.33 -13.82 -8.37
CA VAL A 152 -15.33 -15.16 -7.77
C VAL A 152 -14.27 -15.24 -6.67
N LEU A 153 -14.67 -15.50 -5.42
CA LEU A 153 -13.74 -15.64 -4.30
C LEU A 153 -13.43 -17.11 -3.98
N ARG A 154 -12.14 -17.44 -3.88
CA ARG A 154 -11.62 -18.72 -3.39
C ARG A 154 -10.67 -18.46 -2.21
N GLY A 155 -11.05 -18.92 -1.01
CA GLY A 155 -10.34 -18.60 0.23
C GLY A 155 -10.50 -17.13 0.63
N ALA A 156 -9.46 -16.53 1.24
CA ALA A 156 -9.38 -15.18 1.82
C ALA A 156 -9.71 -15.04 3.32
N GLY A 157 -8.95 -14.18 3.98
CA GLY A 157 -9.24 -13.62 5.30
C GLY A 157 -9.87 -12.23 5.21
N VAL A 158 -10.68 -11.87 6.20
CA VAL A 158 -11.32 -10.54 6.30
C VAL A 158 -10.31 -9.40 6.46
N ASP A 159 -9.06 -9.70 6.83
CA ASP A 159 -7.97 -8.75 6.92
C ASP A 159 -7.51 -8.21 5.56
N GLU A 160 -7.94 -8.82 4.45
CA GLU A 160 -7.70 -8.35 3.09
C GLU A 160 -8.98 -7.84 2.39
N SER A 161 -10.08 -7.73 3.13
CA SER A 161 -11.39 -7.27 2.62
C SER A 161 -11.29 -5.92 1.87
N PRO A 162 -12.12 -5.64 0.85
CA PRO A 162 -12.08 -4.35 0.12
C PRO A 162 -12.14 -3.13 1.04
N PHE A 163 -12.85 -3.24 2.16
CA PHE A 163 -13.06 -2.15 3.12
C PHE A 163 -11.81 -1.77 3.92
N VAL A 164 -10.71 -2.53 3.83
CA VAL A 164 -9.47 -2.23 4.55
C VAL A 164 -8.53 -1.35 3.74
N TYR A 165 -8.84 -1.07 2.47
CA TYR A 165 -8.02 -0.33 1.53
C TYR A 165 -8.65 1.01 1.15
N LYS A 166 -7.83 1.98 0.74
CA LYS A 166 -8.30 3.20 0.06
C LYS A 166 -8.90 2.82 -1.31
N LYS A 167 -9.62 3.74 -1.96
CA LYS A 167 -10.04 3.54 -3.36
C LYS A 167 -8.84 3.73 -4.27
N LEU A 168 -8.57 2.78 -5.17
CA LEU A 168 -7.41 2.89 -6.06
C LEU A 168 -7.50 4.13 -6.97
N SER A 169 -8.72 4.52 -7.36
CA SER A 169 -8.95 5.74 -8.17
C SER A 169 -8.41 7.01 -7.53
N GLU A 170 -8.59 7.17 -6.22
CA GLU A 170 -8.13 8.35 -5.48
C GLU A 170 -6.59 8.36 -5.39
N VAL A 171 -5.99 7.19 -5.16
CA VAL A 171 -4.54 7.00 -5.10
C VAL A 171 -3.89 7.30 -6.46
N LEU A 172 -4.46 6.76 -7.54
CA LEU A 172 -3.96 7.00 -8.90
C LEU A 172 -4.09 8.46 -9.31
N LYS A 173 -5.22 9.10 -8.97
CA LYS A 173 -5.44 10.53 -9.24
C LYS A 173 -4.39 11.40 -8.55
N ALA A 174 -4.04 11.08 -7.29
CA ALA A 174 -3.00 11.81 -6.58
C ALA A 174 -1.61 11.70 -7.25
N HIS A 175 -1.39 10.65 -8.04
CA HIS A 175 -0.13 10.36 -8.73
C HIS A 175 -0.20 10.54 -10.25
N GLU A 176 -1.24 11.20 -10.76
CA GLU A 176 -1.48 11.32 -12.21
C GLU A 176 -0.31 11.96 -12.97
N GLU A 177 0.50 12.80 -12.34
CA GLU A 177 1.68 13.39 -12.97
C GLU A 177 2.92 12.49 -12.93
N THR A 178 2.93 11.43 -12.10
CA THR A 178 4.06 10.49 -12.00
C THR A 178 3.94 9.30 -12.95
N LEU A 179 2.71 9.01 -13.42
CA LEU A 179 2.41 7.85 -14.24
C LEU A 179 1.32 8.12 -15.28
N GLU A 180 1.29 7.31 -16.32
CA GLU A 180 0.25 7.21 -17.33
C GLU A 180 -0.42 5.85 -17.20
N ILE A 181 -1.76 5.80 -17.17
CA ILE A 181 -2.49 4.54 -17.15
C ILE A 181 -2.64 4.04 -18.59
N LEU A 182 -2.08 2.86 -18.87
CA LEU A 182 -2.17 2.22 -20.19
C LEU A 182 -3.36 1.27 -20.28
N HIS A 183 -3.61 0.51 -19.21
CA HIS A 183 -4.70 -0.47 -19.16
C HIS A 183 -5.35 -0.51 -17.78
N VAL A 184 -6.66 -0.72 -17.77
CA VAL A 184 -7.45 -1.00 -16.57
C VAL A 184 -7.92 -2.45 -16.62
N LEU A 185 -7.66 -3.18 -15.54
CA LEU A 185 -7.93 -4.60 -15.42
C LEU A 185 -8.99 -4.82 -14.34
N LYS A 186 -10.17 -5.29 -14.73
CA LYS A 186 -11.23 -5.66 -13.79
C LYS A 186 -11.01 -7.09 -13.29
N PRO A 187 -10.99 -7.35 -11.98
CA PRO A 187 -10.89 -8.72 -11.48
C PRO A 187 -12.14 -9.53 -11.84
N ILE A 188 -11.93 -10.80 -12.19
CA ILE A 188 -13.00 -11.80 -12.35
C ILE A 188 -12.97 -12.86 -11.25
N GLY A 189 -11.84 -13.01 -10.58
CA GLY A 189 -11.69 -13.91 -9.45
C GLY A 189 -10.47 -13.58 -8.60
N VAL A 190 -10.54 -13.95 -7.33
CA VAL A 190 -9.47 -13.82 -6.33
C VAL A 190 -9.30 -15.16 -5.63
N CYS A 191 -8.07 -15.64 -5.58
CA CYS A 191 -7.68 -16.85 -4.88
C CYS A 191 -6.60 -16.53 -3.86
N MET A 192 -6.85 -16.81 -2.59
CA MET A 192 -5.91 -16.60 -1.49
C MET A 192 -6.03 -17.76 -0.51
N ALA A 193 -4.97 -18.04 0.25
CA ALA A 193 -5.01 -19.05 1.30
C ALA A 193 -6.22 -18.83 2.22
N GLY A 194 -7.02 -19.87 2.41
CA GLY A 194 -8.14 -19.87 3.35
C GLY A 194 -7.66 -19.69 4.78
N ALA A 195 -8.52 -19.18 5.66
CA ALA A 195 -8.20 -19.10 7.09
C ALA A 195 -7.97 -20.48 7.74
N ASP A 196 -8.45 -21.55 7.10
CA ASP A 196 -8.37 -22.94 7.56
C ASP A 196 -7.36 -23.77 6.74
N GLU A 197 -6.63 -23.16 5.80
CA GLU A 197 -5.60 -23.83 5.02
C GLU A 197 -4.23 -23.69 5.70
N PHE A 198 -3.51 -24.81 5.83
CA PHE A 198 -2.14 -24.83 6.33
C PHE A 198 -1.21 -24.27 5.26
N ASP A 199 -0.52 -23.18 5.59
CA ASP A 199 0.52 -22.59 4.74
C ASP A 199 1.90 -23.00 5.28
N PRO A 200 2.63 -23.92 4.61
CA PRO A 200 3.91 -24.44 5.10
C PRO A 200 5.02 -23.39 5.18
N TYR A 201 4.82 -22.18 4.65
CA TYR A 201 5.78 -21.08 4.71
C TYR A 201 5.44 -20.04 5.79
N LYS A 202 4.24 -20.11 6.38
CA LYS A 202 3.72 -19.09 7.30
C LYS A 202 3.31 -19.65 8.67
N ASP A 203 2.76 -20.87 8.72
CA ASP A 203 2.29 -21.54 9.94
C ASP A 203 3.35 -22.48 10.54
#